data_AF-A0A482F1M5-F1
#
_entry.id   AF-A0A482F1M5-F1
#
_cell.length_a   1.000
_cell.length_b   1.000
_cell.length_c   1.000
_cell.angle_alpha   90.00
_cell.angle_beta   90.00
_cell.angle_gamma   90.00
#
_symmetry.space_group_name_H-M   'P 1'
#
loop_
_entity.id
_entity.type
_entity.pdbx_description
1 polymer ?
#
loop_
_entity_poly.entity_id
_entity_poly.type
_entity_poly.pdbx_seq_one_letter_code
_entity_poly.pdbx_strand_id
1 'polypeptide(L)' 'MSEEKPEDRCFLCGEAGELQEHHLVPKFMTKFYPDLKGRGGTMDLCPTCHDKVHYLLKPIRLALKHEVDLNAQEENDS' A
#
# COMPACT_ATOMS: atom_id res chain seq x y z
N MET A 1 28.75 -2.94 -24.06
CA MET A 1 27.36 -3.22 -23.67
C MET A 1 27.22 -2.72 -22.26
N SER A 2 26.55 -1.58 -22.06
CA SER A 2 26.29 -1.04 -20.73
C SER A 2 25.21 -1.89 -20.08
N GLU A 3 25.52 -2.45 -18.91
CA GLU A 3 24.56 -3.19 -18.08
C GLU A 3 23.44 -2.22 -17.68
N GLU A 4 22.20 -2.48 -18.14
CA GLU A 4 21.03 -1.73 -17.68
C GLU A 4 20.85 -1.98 -16.18
N LYS A 5 20.98 -0.93 -15.38
CA LYS A 5 20.83 -1.04 -13.94
C LYS A 5 19.36 -1.33 -13.61
N PRO A 6 19.06 -2.27 -12.71
CA PRO A 6 17.69 -2.70 -12.38
C PRO A 6 16.81 -1.59 -11.77
N GLU A 7 17.39 -0.44 -11.45
CA GLU A 7 16.79 0.71 -10.79
C GLU A 7 15.85 1.56 -11.67
N ASP A 8 15.69 1.25 -12.95
CA ASP A 8 14.78 1.96 -13.88
C ASP A 8 13.57 1.12 -14.34
N ARG A 9 13.23 0.03 -13.64
CA ARG A 9 12.14 -0.88 -14.04
C ARG A 9 11.08 -1.01 -12.95
N CYS A 10 9.81 -1.02 -13.36
CA CYS A 10 8.67 -1.23 -12.48
C CYS A 10 8.79 -2.59 -11.77
N PHE A 11 8.74 -2.60 -10.44
CA PHE A 11 8.86 -3.80 -9.63
C PHE A 11 7.83 -4.89 -9.99
N LEU A 12 6.61 -4.50 -10.36
CA LEU A 12 5.52 -5.45 -10.62
C LEU A 12 5.46 -5.99 -12.06
N CYS A 13 5.79 -5.17 -13.06
CA CYS A 13 5.64 -5.58 -14.46
C CYS A 13 6.95 -5.62 -15.26
N GLY A 14 8.05 -5.13 -14.69
CA GLY A 14 9.36 -5.11 -15.34
C GLY A 14 9.49 -4.11 -16.51
N GLU A 15 8.45 -3.32 -16.77
CA GLU A 15 8.50 -2.27 -17.80
C GLU A 15 9.37 -1.12 -17.32
N ALA A 16 10.22 -0.62 -18.22
CA ALA A 16 11.00 0.58 -17.99
C ALA A 16 10.13 1.83 -18.18
N GLY A 17 10.46 2.93 -17.51
CA GLY A 17 9.76 4.20 -17.69
C GLY A 17 9.75 5.06 -16.44
N GLU A 18 8.81 6.01 -16.39
CA GLU A 18 8.58 6.83 -15.20
C GLU A 18 8.08 5.95 -14.05
N LEU A 19 8.80 5.98 -12.93
CA LEU A 19 8.47 5.23 -11.73
C LEU A 19 8.01 6.16 -10.61
N GLN A 20 7.11 5.63 -9.79
CA GLN A 20 6.57 6.26 -8.60
C GLN A 20 6.87 5.39 -7.40
N GLU A 21 7.37 6.01 -6.34
CA GLU A 21 7.60 5.32 -5.07
C GLU A 21 6.25 4.97 -4.42
N HIS A 22 6.06 3.68 -4.12
CA HIS A 22 4.89 3.17 -3.43
C HIS A 22 5.26 2.62 -2.05
N HIS A 23 4.57 3.08 -1.00
CA HIS A 23 4.72 2.51 0.34
C HIS A 23 4.06 1.13 0.42
N LEU A 24 4.86 0.11 0.79
CA LEU A 24 4.38 -1.26 1.01
C LEU A 24 3.39 -1.36 2.18
N VAL A 25 3.55 -0.52 3.19
CA VAL A 25 2.57 -0.34 4.28
C VAL A 25 1.77 0.94 4.00
N PRO A 26 0.49 0.82 3.59
CA PRO A 26 -0.34 1.98 3.32
C PRO A 26 -0.59 2.79 4.59
N LYS A 27 -0.54 4.11 4.47
CA LYS A 27 -0.80 5.05 5.57
C LYS A 27 -2.17 4.86 6.25
N PHE A 28 -3.16 4.28 5.56
CA PHE A 28 -4.44 3.99 6.21
C PHE A 28 -4.31 2.86 7.24
N MET A 29 -3.44 1.87 7.01
CA MET A 29 -3.23 0.76 7.96
C MET A 29 -2.63 1.25 9.27
N THR A 30 -1.74 2.26 9.24
CA THR A 30 -1.13 2.79 10.46
C THR A 30 -2.12 3.52 11.38
N LYS A 31 -3.34 3.79 10.93
CA LYS A 31 -4.43 4.29 11.79
C LYS A 31 -5.02 3.18 12.66
N PHE A 32 -5.06 1.97 12.13
CA PHE A 32 -5.61 0.77 12.77
C PHE A 32 -4.53 0.03 13.57
N TYR A 33 -3.30 0.03 13.06
CA TYR A 33 -2.15 -0.66 13.63
C TYR A 33 -0.96 0.31 13.78
N PRO A 34 -0.88 1.06 14.90
CA PRO A 34 0.14 2.10 15.10
C PRO A 34 1.58 1.59 15.10
N ASP A 35 1.79 0.32 15.45
CA ASP A 35 3.08 -0.38 15.45
C ASP A 35 3.68 -0.55 14.05
N LEU A 36 2.85 -0.45 13.00
CA LEU A 36 3.28 -0.44 11.61
C LEU A 36 3.86 0.89 11.14
N LYS A 37 3.78 1.96 11.96
CA LYS A 37 4.29 3.28 11.57
C LYS A 37 5.80 3.23 11.28
N GLY A 38 6.17 3.67 10.07
CA GLY A 38 7.58 3.67 9.63
C GLY A 38 8.13 2.28 9.26
N ARG A 39 7.29 1.24 9.28
CA ARG A 39 7.63 -0.10 8.77
C ARG A 39 7.24 -0.21 7.30
N GLY A 40 7.79 -1.21 6.62
CA GLY A 40 7.32 -1.63 5.30
C GLY A 40 8.22 -1.25 4.12
N GLY A 41 9.03 -0.19 4.21
CA GLY A 41 9.83 0.25 3.06
C GLY A 41 8.97 0.70 1.86
N THR A 42 9.63 0.85 0.72
CA THR A 42 9.03 1.35 -0.52
C THR A 42 9.41 0.48 -1.72
N MET A 43 8.63 0.58 -2.80
CA MET A 43 8.94 -0.05 -4.09
C MET A 43 8.58 0.89 -5.24
N ASP A 44 9.36 0.81 -6.32
CA ASP A 44 9.15 1.65 -7.49
C ASP A 44 8.19 0.99 -8.49
N LEU A 45 7.09 1.68 -8.80
CA LEU A 45 6.03 1.18 -9.68
C LEU A 45 5.79 2.17 -10.83
N CYS A 46 5.51 1.65 -12.02
CA CYS A 46 4.94 2.48 -13.07
C CYS A 46 3.52 2.95 -12.67
N PRO A 47 3.02 4.08 -13.21
CA PRO A 47 1.71 4.64 -12.83
C PRO A 47 0.56 3.63 -12.92
N THR A 48 0.56 2.78 -13.96
CA THR A 48 -0.47 1.76 -14.14
C THR A 48 -0.45 0.70 -13.04
N CYS A 49 0.73 0.24 -12.62
CA CYS A 49 0.86 -0.72 -11.52
C CYS A 49 0.55 -0.07 -10.17
N HIS A 50 0.95 1.19 -9.99
CA HIS A 50 0.64 1.97 -8.79
C HIS A 50 -0.88 2.06 -8.55
N ASP A 51 -1.65 2.41 -9.59
CA ASP A 51 -3.11 2.48 -9.52
C ASP A 51 -3.77 1.12 -9.27
N LYS A 52 -3.23 0.04 -9.88
CA LYS A 52 -3.71 -1.33 -9.64
C LYS A 52 -3.53 -1.73 -8.19
N VAL A 53 -2.39 -1.43 -7.58
CA VAL A 53 -2.16 -1.72 -6.15
C VAL A 53 -3.15 -0.93 -5.29
N HIS A 54 -3.37 0.37 -5.56
CA HIS A 54 -4.38 1.14 -4.85
C HIS A 54 -5.79 0.56 -5.00
N TYR A 55 -6.17 0.08 -6.18
CA TYR A 55 -7.44 -0.58 -6.40
C TYR A 55 -7.57 -1.87 -5.57
N LEU A 56 -6.54 -2.72 -5.58
CA LEU A 56 -6.50 -3.98 -4.81
C LEU A 56 -6.55 -3.76 -3.30
N LEU A 57 -6.03 -2.64 -2.80
CA LEU A 57 -6.07 -2.29 -1.37
C LEU A 57 -7.43 -1.72 -0.92
N LYS A 58 -8.36 -1.38 -1.83
CA LYS A 58 -9.66 -0.81 -1.45
C LYS A 58 -10.51 -1.74 -0.58
N PRO A 59 -10.69 -3.03 -0.89
CA PRO A 59 -11.48 -3.93 -0.05
C PRO A 59 -10.89 -4.07 1.36
N ILE A 60 -9.56 -4.15 1.49
CA ILE A 60 -8.87 -4.23 2.79
C ILE A 60 -9.15 -2.96 3.60
N ARG A 61 -9.06 -1.78 2.97
CA ARG A 61 -9.39 -0.51 3.63
C ARG A 61 -10.84 -0.47 4.11
N LEU A 62 -11.78 -1.01 3.35
CA LEU A 62 -13.19 -1.08 3.74
C LEU A 62 -13.42 -2.06 4.89
N ALA A 63 -12.80 -3.24 4.85
CA ALA A 63 -12.90 -4.25 5.90
C ALA A 63 -12.37 -3.74 7.24
N LEU A 64 -11.17 -3.15 7.26
CA LEU A 64 -10.58 -2.58 8.48
C LEU A 64 -11.42 -1.44 9.07
N LYS A 65 -12.05 -0.63 8.21
CA LYS A 65 -12.97 0.41 8.68
C LYS A 65 -14.20 -0.20 9.35
N HIS A 66 -14.81 -1.20 8.73
CA HIS A 66 -15.99 -1.86 9.26
C HIS A 66 -15.72 -2.56 10.61
N GLU A 67 -14.57 -3.23 10.75
CA GLU A 67 -14.17 -3.86 12.02
C GLU A 67 -14.06 -2.84 13.16
N VAL A 68 -13.47 -1.67 12.91
CA VAL A 68 -13.43 -0.60 13.91
C VAL A 68 -14.81 -0.08 14.26
N ASP A 69 -15.67 0.12 13.25
CA ASP A 69 -17.03 0.62 13.47
C ASP A 69 -17.84 -0.37 14.36
N LEU A 70 -17.63 -1.69 14.19
CA LEU A 70 -18.25 -2.72 15.04
C LEU A 70 -17.73 -2.69 16.48
N ASN A 71 -16.41 -2.66 16.68
CA ASN A 71 -15.81 -2.66 18.02
C ASN A 71 -16.22 -1.41 18.82
N ALA A 72 -16.32 -0.25 18.15
CA ALA A 72 -16.78 0.98 18.78
C ALA A 72 -18.25 0.91 19.21
N GLN A 73 -19.07 0.10 18.55
CA GLN A 73 -20.48 -0.06 18.91
C GLN A 73 -20.64 -0.96 20.16
N GLU A 74 -19.86 -2.03 20.27
CA GLU A 74 -19.86 -2.94 21.44
C GLU A 74 -19.42 -2.25 22.74
N GLU A 75 -18.46 -1.33 22.67
CA GLU A 75 -17.99 -0.54 23.84
C GLU A 75 -19.03 0.48 24.33
N ASN A 76 -19.93 0.97 23.45
CA ASN A 76 -20.97 1.93 23.84
C ASN A 76 -22.24 1.26 24.36
N ASP A 77 -22.45 -0.02 24.04
CA ASP A 77 -23.59 -0.82 24.48
C ASP A 77 -23.30 -1.62 25.77
N SER A 78 -22.09 -1.52 26.34
CA SER A 78 -21.64 -2.16 27.59
C SER A 78 -21.60 -1.19 28.78
#